data_AF-A0A1G7DQ34-F1
#
_entry.id   AF-A0A1G7DQ34-F1
#
_cell.length_a   1.000
_cell.length_b   1.000
_cell.length_c   1.000
_cell.angle_alpha   90.00
_cell.angle_beta   90.00
_cell.angle_gamma   90.00
#
_symmetry.space_group_name_H-M   'P 1'
#
loop_
_entity.id
_entity.type
_entity.pdbx_description
1 polymer ?
#
loop_
_entity_poly.entity_id
_entity_poly.type
_entity_poly.pdbx_seq_one_letter_code
_entity_poly.pdbx_strand_id
1 'polypeptide(L)'
;MSTTTDYFQQAELALASYATLYFEISGKDYTDALKDNGDGMSQKQAETFTTNWRVIDQYDGKVEETYTDEFGQEQTFLNPTGLSATVFESIADGKRYLAVRGTEITDLNDIVADGGILLHGIPDQSAQYQALKSKVEQWQQTGVLSGS
;
A
#
# COMPACT_ATOMS: atom_id res chain seq x y z
N MET A 1 0.13 14.03 -23.17
CA MET A 1 0.39 15.00 -22.09
C MET A 1 -0.71 14.78 -21.07
N SER A 2 -0.36 14.55 -19.80
CA SER A 2 -1.35 14.28 -18.75
C SER A 2 -2.20 15.53 -18.47
N THR A 3 -3.47 15.32 -18.15
CA THR A 3 -4.43 16.36 -17.81
C THR A 3 -4.50 16.57 -16.30
N THR A 4 -5.09 17.68 -15.85
CA THR A 4 -5.39 17.91 -14.42
C THR A 4 -6.24 16.79 -13.83
N THR A 5 -7.18 16.24 -14.61
CA THR A 5 -8.01 15.10 -14.21
C THR A 5 -7.16 13.86 -13.96
N ASP A 6 -6.18 13.58 -14.83
CA ASP A 6 -5.27 12.44 -14.64
C ASP A 6 -4.47 12.59 -13.34
N TYR A 7 -3.93 13.78 -13.07
CA TYR A 7 -3.20 14.03 -11.82
C TYR A 7 -4.08 13.92 -10.58
N PHE A 8 -5.31 14.44 -10.65
CA PHE A 8 -6.26 14.34 -9.55
C PHE A 8 -6.59 12.86 -9.24
N GLN A 9 -6.88 12.07 -10.27
CA GLN A 9 -7.15 10.65 -10.12
C GLN A 9 -5.98 9.90 -9.49
N GLN A 10 -4.74 10.14 -9.95
CA GLN A 10 -3.56 9.49 -9.38
C GLN A 10 -3.33 9.93 -7.93
N ALA A 11 -3.59 11.19 -7.60
CA ALA A 11 -3.49 11.68 -6.22
C ALA A 11 -4.54 11.03 -5.29
N GLU A 12 -5.77 10.81 -5.77
CA GLU A 12 -6.79 10.11 -4.99
C GLU A 12 -6.43 8.65 -4.75
N LEU A 13 -5.95 7.93 -5.77
CA LEU A 13 -5.48 6.55 -5.64
C LEU A 13 -4.29 6.46 -4.66
N ALA A 14 -3.36 7.40 -4.74
CA ALA A 14 -2.23 7.49 -3.82
C ALA A 14 -2.69 7.72 -2.37
N LEU A 15 -3.59 8.68 -2.14
CA LEU A 15 -4.15 8.96 -0.81
C LEU A 15 -4.92 7.73 -0.27
N ALA A 16 -5.75 7.09 -1.09
CA ALA A 16 -6.51 5.91 -0.69
C ALA A 16 -5.61 4.74 -0.26
N SER A 17 -4.39 4.62 -0.81
CA SER A 17 -3.44 3.57 -0.42
C SER A 17 -2.93 3.70 1.02
N TYR A 18 -3.20 4.85 1.68
CA TYR A 18 -2.90 5.05 3.09
C TYR A 18 -3.89 4.40 4.05
N ALA A 19 -5.12 4.16 3.59
CA ALA A 19 -6.16 3.52 4.37
C ALA A 19 -5.91 2.01 4.54
N THR A 20 -6.47 1.44 5.61
CA THR A 20 -6.54 -0.02 5.79
C THR A 20 -7.70 -0.56 4.94
N LEU A 21 -7.36 -1.20 3.83
CA LEU A 21 -8.29 -1.72 2.83
C LEU A 21 -8.14 -3.23 2.68
N TYR A 22 -9.16 -3.90 2.18
CA TYR A 22 -9.13 -5.35 1.93
C TYR A 22 -10.02 -5.70 0.74
N PHE A 23 -9.83 -6.90 0.20
CA PHE A 23 -10.59 -7.38 -0.96
C PHE A 23 -12.10 -7.24 -0.76
N GLU A 24 -12.78 -6.65 -1.74
CA GLU A 24 -14.24 -6.45 -1.74
C GLU A 24 -14.80 -5.62 -0.57
N ILE A 25 -13.96 -4.85 0.14
CA ILE A 25 -14.44 -3.82 1.05
C ILE A 25 -15.45 -2.91 0.33
N SER A 26 -16.60 -2.65 0.96
CA SER A 26 -17.69 -1.92 0.33
C SER A 26 -18.55 -1.16 1.33
N GLY A 27 -19.45 -0.32 0.82
CA GLY A 27 -20.42 0.42 1.63
C GLY A 27 -19.78 1.32 2.68
N LYS A 28 -20.34 1.27 3.89
CA LYS A 28 -19.93 2.14 5.00
C LYS A 28 -18.50 1.85 5.45
N ASP A 29 -18.11 0.59 5.52
CA ASP A 29 -16.77 0.19 5.96
C ASP A 29 -15.69 0.73 5.02
N TYR A 30 -15.95 0.71 3.71
CA TYR A 30 -15.03 1.30 2.73
C TYR A 30 -14.93 2.82 2.88
N THR A 31 -16.08 3.48 3.06
CA THR A 31 -16.11 4.94 3.22
C THR A 31 -15.40 5.37 4.51
N ASP A 32 -15.61 4.65 5.60
CA ASP A 32 -14.98 4.94 6.89
C ASP A 32 -13.49 4.63 6.90
N ALA A 33 -13.05 3.55 6.24
CA ALA A 33 -11.64 3.26 6.05
C ALA A 33 -10.93 4.38 5.29
N LEU A 34 -11.52 4.90 4.22
CA LEU A 34 -10.94 6.00 3.44
C LEU A 34 -10.92 7.34 4.17
N LYS A 35 -11.85 7.56 5.11
CA LYS A 35 -11.88 8.76 5.93
C LYS A 35 -10.83 8.75 7.03
N ASP A 36 -10.42 7.56 7.48
CA ASP A 36 -9.41 7.34 8.53
C ASP A 36 -9.57 8.27 9.74
N ASN A 37 -10.74 8.21 10.40
CA ASN A 37 -11.10 9.07 11.54
C ASN A 37 -10.99 10.60 11.31
N GLY A 38 -10.88 11.05 10.05
CA GLY A 38 -10.75 12.45 9.67
C GLY A 38 -9.39 12.82 9.07
N ASP A 39 -8.41 11.92 9.13
CA ASP A 39 -7.04 12.14 8.64
C ASP A 39 -6.90 11.77 7.15
N GLY A 40 -7.88 11.07 6.58
CA GLY A 40 -7.94 10.67 5.19
C GLY A 40 -8.81 11.57 4.31
N MET A 41 -9.64 10.95 3.47
CA MET A 41 -10.55 11.65 2.57
C MET A 41 -11.69 12.34 3.32
N SER A 42 -12.15 13.48 2.80
CA SER A 42 -13.43 14.05 3.24
C SER A 42 -14.59 13.10 2.92
N GLN A 43 -15.71 13.19 3.66
CA GLN A 43 -16.86 12.30 3.44
C GLN A 43 -17.31 12.24 1.97
N LYS A 44 -17.50 13.40 1.33
CA LYS A 44 -17.95 13.45 -0.07
C LYS A 44 -16.91 12.87 -1.04
N GLN A 45 -15.62 13.06 -0.73
CA GLN A 45 -14.55 12.48 -1.51
C GLN A 45 -14.51 10.96 -1.37
N ALA A 46 -14.61 10.43 -0.16
CA ALA A 46 -14.68 8.99 0.09
C ALA A 46 -15.90 8.35 -0.59
N GLU A 47 -17.08 8.96 -0.46
CA GLU A 47 -18.30 8.52 -1.16
C GLU A 47 -18.07 8.48 -2.67
N THR A 48 -17.50 9.54 -3.25
CA THR A 48 -17.19 9.59 -4.68
C THR A 48 -16.17 8.52 -5.06
N PHE A 49 -15.13 8.32 -4.26
CA PHE A 49 -14.09 7.34 -4.52
C PHE A 49 -14.65 5.91 -4.56
N THR A 50 -15.44 5.53 -3.55
CA THR A 50 -16.04 4.17 -3.47
C THR A 50 -17.03 3.88 -4.61
N THR A 51 -17.61 4.90 -5.25
CA THR A 51 -18.46 4.71 -6.44
C THR A 51 -17.67 4.45 -7.72
N ASN A 52 -16.39 4.83 -7.76
CA ASN A 52 -15.55 4.72 -8.96
C ASN A 52 -14.53 3.57 -8.86
N TRP A 53 -14.16 3.17 -7.64
CA TRP A 53 -13.03 2.26 -7.40
C TRP A 53 -13.40 1.09 -6.51
N ARG A 54 -13.02 -0.11 -6.95
CA ARG A 54 -13.06 -1.34 -6.15
C ARG A 54 -11.65 -1.73 -5.71
N VAL A 55 -11.51 -2.26 -4.49
CA VAL A 55 -10.24 -2.86 -4.02
C VAL A 55 -10.17 -4.33 -4.46
N ILE A 56 -9.11 -4.68 -5.18
CA ILE A 56 -8.85 -6.05 -5.64
C ILE A 56 -7.86 -6.78 -4.72
N ASP A 57 -6.85 -6.08 -4.21
CA ASP A 57 -6.02 -6.61 -3.13
C ASP A 57 -5.27 -5.44 -2.47
N GLN A 58 -4.84 -5.63 -1.24
CA GLN A 58 -3.90 -4.73 -0.55
C GLN A 58 -2.79 -5.55 0.11
N TYR A 59 -1.57 -5.07 -0.03
CA TYR A 59 -0.43 -5.49 0.75
C TYR A 59 -0.12 -4.42 1.79
N ASP A 60 -0.22 -4.77 3.06
CA ASP A 60 -0.01 -3.87 4.19
C ASP A 60 1.46 -3.71 4.60
N GLY A 61 2.38 -4.26 3.79
CA GLY A 61 3.82 -4.12 3.98
C GLY A 61 4.35 -4.82 5.21
N LYS A 62 3.64 -5.78 5.80
CA LYS A 62 4.21 -6.57 6.91
C LYS A 62 5.10 -7.68 6.36
N VAL A 63 6.24 -7.88 7.02
CA VAL A 63 7.16 -8.99 6.79
C VAL A 63 7.27 -9.81 8.07
N GLU A 64 7.29 -11.13 7.94
CA GLU A 64 7.56 -12.00 9.09
C GLU A 64 9.06 -12.01 9.35
N GLU A 65 9.46 -11.60 10.56
CA GLU A 65 10.84 -11.66 11.02
C GLU A 65 10.93 -12.61 12.21
N THR A 66 12.01 -13.40 12.23
CA THR A 66 12.31 -14.34 13.31
C THR A 66 13.60 -13.93 14.00
N TYR A 67 13.58 -13.83 15.33
CA TYR A 67 14.78 -13.63 16.14
C TYR A 67 14.86 -14.69 17.24
N THR A 68 16.09 -15.01 17.65
CA THR A 68 16.33 -15.88 18.81
C THR A 68 16.45 -15.02 20.06
N ASP A 69 15.63 -15.30 21.07
CA ASP A 69 15.69 -14.59 22.34
C ASP A 69 16.90 -15.02 23.20
N GLU A 70 17.07 -14.37 24.36
CA GLU A 70 18.16 -14.65 25.31
C GLU A 70 18.11 -16.07 25.91
N PHE A 71 17.00 -16.79 25.72
CA PHE A 71 16.80 -18.18 26.15
C PHE A 71 16.96 -19.19 25.00
N GLY A 72 17.36 -18.75 23.81
CA GLY A 72 17.56 -19.61 22.66
C GLY A 72 16.26 -20.05 21.96
N GLN A 73 15.13 -19.39 22.24
CA GLN A 73 13.85 -19.67 21.58
C GLN A 73 13.66 -18.76 20.36
N GLU A 74 13.16 -19.32 19.27
CA GLU A 74 12.78 -18.54 18.09
C GLU A 74 11.43 -17.85 18.31
N GLN A 75 11.41 -16.54 18.14
CA GLN A 75 10.22 -15.69 18.20
C GLN A 75 9.96 -15.15 16.80
N THR A 76 8.72 -15.26 16.31
CA THR A 76 8.32 -14.71 15.01
C THR A 76 7.31 -13.59 15.22
N PHE A 77 7.54 -12.45 14.56
CA PHE A 77 6.66 -11.30 14.61
C PHE A 77 6.45 -10.71 13.21
N LEU A 78 5.32 -10.03 13.02
CA LEU A 78 5.03 -9.27 11.80
C LEU A 78 5.61 -7.86 11.96
N ASN A 79 6.73 -7.60 11.31
CA ASN A 79 7.36 -6.28 11.27
C ASN A 79 6.69 -5.41 10.20
N PRO A 80 6.04 -4.28 10.55
CA PRO A 80 5.49 -3.36 9.57
C PRO A 80 6.63 -2.61 8.88
N THR A 81 6.82 -2.85 7.58
CA THR A 81 7.90 -2.19 6.82
C THR A 81 7.59 -0.74 6.44
N GLY A 82 6.40 -0.23 6.77
CA GLY A 82 5.95 1.12 6.40
C GLY A 82 5.48 1.27 4.95
N LEU A 83 5.69 0.25 4.12
CA LEU A 83 5.16 0.15 2.76
C LEU A 83 3.67 -0.23 2.78
N SER A 84 2.89 0.27 1.82
CA SER A 84 1.59 -0.34 1.47
C SER A 84 1.39 -0.26 -0.03
N ALA A 85 0.80 -1.30 -0.61
CA ALA A 85 0.47 -1.33 -2.02
C ALA A 85 -0.98 -1.80 -2.18
N THR A 86 -1.78 -1.08 -2.95
CA THR A 86 -3.18 -1.42 -3.21
C THR A 86 -3.43 -1.51 -4.69
N VAL A 87 -4.11 -2.57 -5.12
CA VAL A 87 -4.62 -2.71 -6.48
C VAL A 87 -6.07 -2.28 -6.51
N PHE A 88 -6.33 -1.17 -7.17
CA PHE A 88 -7.67 -0.65 -7.43
C PHE A 88 -8.14 -1.05 -8.82
N GLU A 89 -9.42 -1.36 -8.97
CA GLU A 89 -10.09 -1.56 -10.25
C GLU A 89 -11.12 -0.46 -10.46
N SER A 90 -11.06 0.20 -11.61
CA SER A 90 -12.07 1.15 -12.06
C SER A 90 -13.36 0.40 -12.35
N ILE A 91 -14.45 0.81 -11.71
CA ILE A 91 -15.78 0.22 -11.92
C ILE A 91 -16.29 0.53 -13.34
N ALA A 92 -15.86 1.65 -13.92
CA ALA A 92 -16.35 2.12 -15.21
C ALA A 92 -15.84 1.27 -16.39
N ASP A 93 -14.58 0.83 -16.35
CA ASP A 93 -13.91 0.19 -17.48
C ASP A 93 -13.09 -1.06 -17.11
N GLY A 94 -13.11 -1.48 -15.83
CA GLY A 94 -12.40 -2.66 -15.34
C GLY A 94 -10.88 -2.52 -15.34
N LYS A 95 -10.33 -1.33 -15.60
CA LYS A 95 -8.87 -1.12 -15.59
C LYS A 95 -8.33 -1.16 -14.17
N ARG A 96 -7.17 -1.79 -14.02
CA ARG A 96 -6.49 -1.92 -12.73
C ARG A 96 -5.30 -0.99 -12.60
N TYR A 97 -5.15 -0.44 -11.40
CA TYR A 97 -4.15 0.54 -11.03
C TYR A 97 -3.47 0.08 -9.75
N LEU A 98 -2.14 0.05 -9.77
CA LEU A 98 -1.33 -0.22 -8.60
C LEU A 98 -0.93 1.12 -7.97
N ALA A 99 -1.42 1.39 -6.77
CA ALA A 99 -0.96 2.50 -5.94
C ALA A 99 0.00 1.97 -4.88
N VAL A 100 1.17 2.58 -4.77
CA VAL A 100 2.19 2.23 -3.77
C VAL A 100 2.48 3.46 -2.94
N ARG A 101 2.37 3.34 -1.61
CA ARG A 101 2.89 4.33 -0.66
C ARG A 101 4.14 3.82 0.02
N GLY A 102 5.07 4.73 0.28
CA GLY A 102 6.19 4.49 1.17
C GLY A 102 5.85 4.84 2.62
N THR A 103 6.83 4.67 3.50
CA THR A 103 6.76 5.00 4.92
C THR A 103 6.37 6.46 5.14
N GLU A 104 5.42 6.71 6.03
CA GLU A 104 5.22 8.06 6.57
C GLU A 104 6.46 8.45 7.38
N ILE A 105 7.09 9.54 6.98
CA ILE A 105 8.27 10.07 7.67
C ILE A 105 7.77 10.81 8.91
N THR A 106 7.40 10.07 9.95
CA THR A 106 7.07 10.64 11.27
C THR A 106 8.35 11.02 12.02
N ASP A 107 9.45 10.32 11.76
CA ASP A 107 10.79 10.65 12.24
C ASP A 107 11.83 10.52 11.11
N LEU A 108 12.54 11.61 10.80
CA LEU A 108 13.71 11.55 9.89
C LEU A 108 14.83 10.66 10.43
N ASN A 109 14.83 10.39 11.74
CA ASN A 109 15.73 9.43 12.37
C ASN A 109 15.36 7.97 12.05
N ASP A 110 14.10 7.69 11.69
CA ASP A 110 13.63 6.34 11.31
C ASP A 110 14.17 5.96 9.92
N ILE A 111 14.24 6.92 9.00
CA ILE A 111 14.86 6.74 7.67
C ILE A 111 16.36 6.42 7.77
N VAL A 112 17.05 7.02 8.75
CA VAL A 112 18.51 6.89 8.91
C VAL A 112 18.87 5.68 9.75
N ALA A 113 18.05 5.32 10.74
CA ALA A 113 18.24 4.15 11.59
C ALA A 113 17.86 2.83 10.87
N ASP A 114 16.82 2.85 10.03
CA ASP A 114 16.28 1.65 9.37
C ASP A 114 16.85 1.42 7.95
N GLY A 115 17.78 2.27 7.50
CA GLY A 115 18.78 1.96 6.47
C GLY A 115 18.29 1.51 5.07
N GLY A 116 16.98 1.58 4.78
CA GLY A 116 16.39 0.75 3.73
C GLY A 116 16.40 1.31 2.31
N ILE A 117 16.42 2.63 2.09
CA ILE A 117 16.44 3.21 0.73
C ILE A 117 17.39 4.42 0.62
N LEU A 118 17.47 5.28 1.65
CA LEU A 118 18.34 6.47 1.60
C LEU A 118 19.82 6.20 1.92
N LEU A 119 20.16 5.10 2.61
CA LEU A 119 21.52 4.91 3.13
C LEU A 119 22.40 3.97 2.28
N HIS A 120 21.83 3.11 1.44
CA HIS A 120 22.62 2.18 0.61
C HIS A 120 22.32 2.17 -0.90
N GLY A 121 21.23 2.79 -1.38
CA GLY A 121 21.01 3.00 -2.82
C GLY A 121 21.01 1.75 -3.71
N ILE A 122 21.02 0.54 -3.14
CA ILE A 122 21.02 -0.74 -3.85
C ILE A 122 19.67 -1.42 -3.55
N PRO A 123 18.73 -1.42 -4.51
CA PRO A 123 17.41 -2.05 -4.37
C PRO A 123 17.46 -3.52 -3.90
N ASP A 124 18.55 -4.23 -4.23
CA ASP A 124 18.74 -5.64 -3.88
C ASP A 124 19.01 -5.91 -2.39
N GLN A 125 19.24 -4.88 -1.57
CA GLN A 125 19.47 -5.03 -0.13
C GLN A 125 18.35 -4.45 0.75
N SER A 126 17.30 -3.91 0.14
CA SER A 126 16.15 -3.38 0.85
C SER A 126 15.07 -4.45 1.01
N ALA A 127 14.83 -4.90 2.24
CA ALA A 127 13.77 -5.87 2.54
C ALA A 127 12.39 -5.37 2.06
N GLN A 128 12.14 -4.06 2.20
CA GLN A 128 10.95 -3.37 1.69
C GLN A 128 10.78 -3.51 0.18
N TYR A 129 11.84 -3.23 -0.59
CA TYR A 129 11.79 -3.33 -2.05
C TYR A 129 11.60 -4.78 -2.51
N GLN A 130 12.30 -5.74 -1.90
CA GLN A 130 12.16 -7.16 -2.25
C GLN A 130 10.76 -7.70 -1.92
N ALA A 131 10.19 -7.30 -0.78
CA ALA A 131 8.82 -7.65 -0.40
C ALA A 131 7.79 -7.07 -1.39
N LEU A 132 7.92 -5.78 -1.75
CA LEU A 132 7.08 -5.14 -2.76
C LEU A 132 7.18 -5.88 -4.10
N LYS A 133 8.40 -6.12 -4.57
CA LYS A 133 8.67 -6.79 -5.85
C LYS A 133 8.03 -8.17 -5.87
N SER A 134 8.27 -8.98 -4.84
CA SER A 134 7.68 -10.31 -4.71
C SER A 134 6.15 -10.26 -4.74
N LYS A 135 5.54 -9.27 -4.10
CA LYS A 135 4.08 -9.12 -4.07
C LYS A 135 3.53 -8.69 -5.44
N VAL A 136 4.20 -7.78 -6.13
CA VAL A 136 3.81 -7.36 -7.49
C VAL A 136 3.93 -8.53 -8.48
N GLU A 137 5.02 -9.29 -8.42
CA GLU A 137 5.20 -10.50 -9.23
C GLU A 137 4.09 -11.54 -8.94
N GLN A 138 3.74 -11.75 -7.67
CA GLN A 138 2.61 -12.61 -7.29
C GLN A 138 1.29 -12.11 -7.89
N TRP A 139 1.01 -10.81 -7.86
CA TRP A 139 -0.20 -10.24 -8.46
C TRP A 139 -0.25 -10.40 -9.97
N GLN A 140 0.89 -10.28 -10.65
CA GLN A 140 0.97 -10.52 -12.09
C GLN A 140 0.71 -12.00 -12.42
N GLN A 141 1.25 -12.93 -11.62
CA GLN A 141 1.06 -14.38 -11.82
C GLN A 141 -0.38 -14.84 -11.54
N THR A 142 -1.02 -14.26 -10.52
CA THR A 142 -2.40 -14.60 -10.13
C THR A 142 -3.46 -13.85 -10.94
N GLY A 143 -3.03 -12.94 -11.82
CA GLY A 143 -3.93 -12.12 -12.63
C GLY A 143 -4.67 -11.05 -11.85
N VAL A 144 -4.21 -10.69 -10.64
CA VAL A 144 -4.67 -9.52 -9.88
C VAL A 144 -4.18 -8.24 -10.53
N LEU A 145 -2.95 -8.21 -11.02
CA LEU A 145 -2.42 -7.14 -11.86
C LEU A 145 -2.22 -7.70 -13.26
N SER A 146 -2.64 -6.96 -14.29
CA SER A 146 -2.31 -7.34 -15.65
C SER A 146 -0.79 -7.25 -15.83
N GLY A 147 -0.15 -8.37 -16.15
CA GLY A 147 1.28 -8.39 -16.51
C GLY A 147 1.51 -7.50 -17.74
N SER A 148 2.53 -6.64 -17.66
CA SER A 148 3.07 -5.89 -18.80
C SER A 148 3.92 -6.78 -19.70
#